data_AF-A0A3N5P6K1-F1
#
_entry.id   AF-A0A3N5P6K1-F1
#
_cell.length_a   1.000
_cell.length_b   1.000
_cell.length_c   1.000
_cell.angle_alpha   90.00
_cell.angle_beta   90.00
_cell.angle_gamma   90.00
#
_symmetry.space_group_name_H-M   'P 1'
#
loop_
_entity.id
_entity.type
_entity.pdbx_description
1 polymer ?
#
loop_
_entity_poly.entity_id
_entity_poly.type
_entity_poly.pdbx_seq_one_letter_code
_entity_poly.pdbx_strand_id
1 'polypeptide(L)'
;MSQTSDAPSLWIGLEGPGQAREQLRRFVAALTRARRLQILVDHAFGGLLAGLCLASVAVLAARQAPSTYPIWQLAGITIAVALAVALVLGWWRRPKALEVAIRADLTLRLKQRLSTAWELMTVHGDDALTERLAVQAVRARLPARPGTVFPLRINRWGRLAPVAATALLLAGVVDLGGMQPPTPRKVDEQVVDEGQRLGAFGREMRARAQRDKLPRSTRQAAQLERLGAHMESGTLTRDQALGQLARMGESLDQERMQALAEANPSERSSQRAMNAQRSSVAPDLNPDAMLERMQRGALGRDDTRALTQRLDDLERAGIPRKAMQNALERHLAGADDALREILEKLARLTRALKEDEELSKAFEAVGRAQDNLGSARGASDGHSGSIAMDWDEDEGANRDAKGALSARAEERVNSLGKGSRAASQADSSTATDRSDAPLPPRADPAGRVVRPHGQQRAGEEFTSQGRMLPRSNRPTVENVPTGSEFAAQAEAVLSREHYPEHHKEFVRRYFLNLSQGAHASPEQPPAREAQRE
;
A
#
# COMPACT_ATOMS: atom_id res chain seq x y z
N MET A 1 -47.68 23.86 49.24
CA MET A 1 -47.15 25.21 49.58
C MET A 1 -46.68 25.84 48.30
N SER A 2 -47.53 26.67 47.72
CA SER A 2 -47.34 27.31 46.41
C SER A 2 -46.40 28.50 46.60
N GLN A 3 -45.14 28.37 46.20
CA GLN A 3 -44.26 29.53 46.07
C GLN A 3 -44.78 30.34 44.88
N THR A 4 -45.62 31.34 45.15
CA THR A 4 -45.87 32.46 44.26
C THR A 4 -44.53 33.16 44.06
N SER A 5 -43.86 32.84 42.95
CA SER A 5 -42.73 33.63 42.50
C SER A 5 -43.24 35.04 42.24
N ASP A 6 -42.92 35.97 43.14
CA ASP A 6 -42.98 37.39 42.87
C ASP A 6 -42.10 37.65 41.64
N ALA A 7 -42.74 37.69 40.47
CA ALA A 7 -42.11 38.21 39.28
C ALA A 7 -41.85 39.70 39.58
N PRO A 8 -40.59 40.16 39.58
CA PRO A 8 -40.29 41.55 39.84
C PRO A 8 -41.09 42.39 38.85
N SER A 9 -41.94 43.26 39.38
CA SER A 9 -42.77 44.23 38.67
C SER A 9 -41.91 45.35 38.06
N LEU A 10 -40.88 44.96 37.30
CA LEU A 10 -39.91 45.81 36.59
C LEU A 10 -40.54 46.53 35.36
N TRP A 11 -41.87 46.60 35.30
CA TRP A 11 -42.65 47.14 34.18
C TRP A 11 -43.37 48.47 34.53
N ILE A 12 -43.24 48.95 35.77
CA ILE A 12 -43.88 50.18 36.25
C ILE A 12 -42.80 51.26 36.29
N GLY A 13 -42.74 52.11 35.26
CA GLY A 13 -41.75 53.19 35.14
C GLY A 13 -41.18 53.46 33.74
N LEU A 14 -41.74 52.84 32.69
CA LEU A 14 -41.46 53.24 31.30
C LEU A 14 -42.20 54.55 30.97
N GLU A 15 -41.85 55.66 31.65
CA GLU A 15 -42.56 56.95 31.50
C GLU A 15 -41.95 57.86 30.43
N GLY A 16 -40.81 57.47 29.84
CA GLY A 16 -40.11 58.28 28.85
C GLY A 16 -40.27 57.82 27.40
N PRO A 17 -40.85 58.64 26.48
CA PRO A 17 -40.18 59.00 25.22
C PRO A 17 -39.48 57.91 24.40
N GLY A 18 -38.21 57.77 24.79
CA GLY A 18 -37.21 56.94 24.14
C GLY A 18 -36.84 55.67 24.89
N GLN A 19 -37.32 55.45 26.12
CA GLN A 19 -36.93 54.27 26.89
C GLN A 19 -37.44 52.98 26.24
N ALA A 20 -38.68 52.98 25.73
CA ALA A 20 -39.25 51.82 25.05
C ALA A 20 -38.53 51.51 23.72
N ARG A 21 -38.14 52.54 22.96
CA ARG A 21 -37.36 52.39 21.72
C ARG A 21 -35.98 51.82 22.01
N GLU A 22 -35.30 52.33 23.03
CA GLU A 22 -33.98 51.85 23.42
C GLU A 22 -34.03 50.40 23.93
N GLN A 23 -35.06 50.04 24.71
CA GLN A 23 -35.28 48.66 25.12
C GLN A 23 -35.54 47.74 23.92
N LEU A 24 -36.37 48.17 22.96
CA LEU A 24 -36.61 47.43 21.72
C LEU A 24 -35.32 47.25 20.92
N ARG A 25 -34.49 48.29 20.78
CA ARG A 25 -33.16 48.23 20.14
C ARG A 25 -32.24 47.24 20.81
N ARG A 26 -32.12 47.30 22.14
CA ARG A 26 -31.31 46.36 22.92
C ARG A 26 -31.82 44.93 22.76
N PHE A 27 -33.12 44.72 22.76
CA PHE A 27 -33.72 43.40 22.60
C PHE A 27 -33.49 42.83 21.20
N VAL A 28 -33.76 43.58 20.13
CA VAL A 28 -33.51 43.13 18.75
C VAL A 28 -32.00 42.93 18.50
N ALA A 29 -31.14 43.77 19.06
CA ALA A 29 -29.69 43.58 19.01
C ALA A 29 -29.27 42.29 19.73
N ALA A 30 -29.85 41.99 20.90
CA ALA A 30 -29.58 40.76 21.63
C ALA A 30 -30.06 39.51 20.87
N LEU A 31 -31.25 39.57 20.25
CA LEU A 31 -31.75 38.51 19.37
C LEU A 31 -30.85 38.32 18.14
N THR A 32 -30.38 39.41 17.55
CA THR A 32 -29.48 39.37 16.38
C THR A 32 -28.14 38.74 16.75
N ARG A 33 -27.58 39.05 17.93
CA ARG A 33 -26.37 38.39 18.46
C ARG A 33 -26.60 36.90 18.71
N ALA A 34 -27.72 36.52 19.34
CA ALA A 34 -28.07 35.13 19.57
C ALA A 34 -28.20 34.35 18.26
N ARG A 35 -28.87 34.94 17.25
CA ARG A 35 -29.00 34.34 15.92
C ARG A 35 -27.66 34.21 15.21
N ARG A 36 -26.79 35.22 15.33
CA ARG A 36 -25.43 35.17 14.77
C ARG A 36 -24.61 34.04 15.39
N LEU A 37 -24.68 33.87 16.71
CA LEU A 37 -24.02 32.77 17.40
C LEU A 37 -24.54 31.41 16.91
N GLN A 38 -25.86 31.27 16.74
CA GLN A 38 -26.45 30.04 16.20
C GLN A 38 -25.93 29.74 14.78
N ILE A 39 -25.89 30.73 13.89
CA ILE A 39 -25.37 30.58 12.53
C ILE A 39 -23.89 30.15 12.57
N LEU A 40 -23.10 30.76 13.44
CA LEU A 40 -21.67 30.42 13.61
C LEU A 40 -21.50 28.99 14.09
N VAL A 41 -22.28 28.55 15.09
CA VAL A 41 -22.27 27.17 15.59
C VAL A 41 -22.71 26.18 14.51
N ASP A 42 -23.76 26.51 13.73
CA ASP A 42 -24.23 25.68 12.63
C ASP A 42 -23.14 25.49 11.54
N HIS A 43 -22.43 26.56 11.19
CA HIS A 43 -21.32 26.50 10.23
C HIS A 43 -20.10 25.79 10.82
N ALA A 44 -19.77 26.00 12.10
CA ALA A 44 -18.67 25.33 12.78
C ALA A 44 -18.86 23.80 12.76
N PHE A 45 -20.07 23.31 13.06
CA PHE A 45 -20.36 21.88 12.95
C PHE A 45 -20.32 21.36 11.51
N GLY A 46 -20.77 22.15 10.54
CA GLY A 46 -20.64 21.82 9.12
C GLY A 46 -19.18 21.72 8.67
N GLY A 47 -18.35 22.67 9.07
CA GLY A 47 -16.91 22.69 8.80
C GLY A 47 -16.16 21.56 9.48
N LEU A 48 -16.51 21.25 10.74
CA LEU A 48 -15.94 20.11 11.47
C LEU A 48 -16.25 18.79 10.73
N LEU A 49 -17.50 18.59 10.32
CA LEU A 49 -17.88 17.38 9.59
C LEU A 49 -17.15 17.27 8.25
N ALA A 50 -17.12 18.36 7.46
CA ALA A 50 -16.41 18.39 6.20
C ALA A 50 -14.91 18.14 6.39
N GLY A 51 -14.31 18.73 7.43
CA GLY A 51 -12.92 18.52 7.81
C GLY A 51 -12.63 17.07 8.21
N LEU A 52 -13.50 16.43 9.00
CA LEU A 52 -13.37 15.02 9.36
C LEU A 52 -13.44 14.12 8.12
N CYS A 53 -14.40 14.34 7.22
CA CYS A 53 -14.51 13.58 5.98
C CYS A 53 -13.28 13.76 5.08
N LEU A 54 -12.81 15.01 4.90
CA LEU A 54 -11.61 15.30 4.12
C LEU A 54 -10.36 14.69 4.75
N ALA A 55 -10.24 14.74 6.08
CA ALA A 55 -9.16 14.11 6.81
C ALA A 55 -9.18 12.58 6.63
N SER A 56 -10.36 11.94 6.65
CA SER A 56 -10.46 10.49 6.40
C SER A 56 -9.95 10.13 5.01
N VAL A 57 -10.34 10.90 3.99
CA VAL A 57 -9.85 10.71 2.62
C VAL A 57 -8.34 10.97 2.53
N ALA A 58 -7.83 12.01 3.18
CA ALA A 58 -6.40 12.34 3.19
C ALA A 58 -5.57 11.25 3.89
N VAL A 59 -6.05 10.68 5.00
CA VAL A 59 -5.41 9.56 5.69
C VAL A 59 -5.37 8.32 4.78
N LEU A 60 -6.47 8.00 4.10
CA LEU A 60 -6.51 6.88 3.15
C LEU A 60 -5.55 7.09 1.96
N ALA A 61 -5.46 8.31 1.44
CA ALA A 61 -4.54 8.64 0.35
C ALA A 61 -3.07 8.60 0.81
N ALA A 62 -2.77 9.14 1.98
CA ALA A 62 -1.43 9.14 2.57
C ALA A 62 -0.93 7.74 2.95
N ARG A 63 -1.81 6.74 3.02
CA ARG A 63 -1.41 5.34 3.18
C ARG A 63 -0.98 4.69 1.86
N GLN A 64 -1.39 5.22 0.71
CA GLN A 64 -0.98 4.69 -0.59
C GLN A 64 0.32 5.29 -1.10
N ALA A 65 0.71 6.46 -0.59
CA ALA A 65 1.96 7.13 -0.94
C ALA A 65 2.90 7.18 0.28
N PRO A 66 4.18 6.80 0.16
CA PRO A 66 5.15 6.97 1.24
C PRO A 66 5.31 8.47 1.54
N SER A 67 4.59 8.94 2.55
CA SER A 67 4.59 10.32 3.03
C SER A 67 5.66 10.47 4.11
N THR A 68 6.55 11.46 3.96
CA THR A 68 7.52 11.86 4.99
C THR A 68 6.85 12.42 6.24
N TYR A 69 5.60 12.90 6.13
CA TYR A 69 4.87 13.53 7.23
C TYR A 69 4.03 12.52 8.00
N PRO A 70 3.96 12.64 9.34
CA PRO A 70 3.11 11.79 10.15
C PRO A 70 1.63 12.05 9.83
N ILE A 71 0.91 10.97 9.53
CA ILE A 71 -0.47 10.97 9.04
C ILE A 71 -1.42 11.80 9.93
N TRP A 72 -1.24 11.75 11.24
CA TRP A 72 -2.07 12.48 12.21
C TRP A 72 -1.90 14.01 12.13
N GLN A 73 -0.72 14.51 11.74
CA GLN A 73 -0.51 15.95 11.54
C GLN A 73 -1.28 16.44 10.33
N LEU A 74 -1.26 15.70 9.22
CA LEU A 74 -2.05 16.02 8.02
C LEU A 74 -3.55 16.02 8.31
N ALA A 75 -4.04 15.03 9.05
CA ALA A 75 -5.43 14.98 9.51
C ALA A 75 -5.78 16.19 10.41
N GLY A 76 -4.92 16.54 11.35
CA GLY A 76 -5.13 17.71 12.23
C GLY A 76 -5.20 19.03 11.46
N ILE A 77 -4.27 19.25 10.52
CA ILE A 77 -4.22 20.48 9.70
C ILE A 77 -5.46 20.59 8.83
N THR A 78 -5.87 19.51 8.16
CA THR A 78 -7.05 19.52 7.28
C THR A 78 -8.34 19.84 8.05
N ILE A 79 -8.53 19.28 9.25
CA ILE A 79 -9.66 19.61 10.13
C ILE A 79 -9.61 21.08 10.57
N ALA A 80 -8.44 21.57 10.99
CA ALA A 80 -8.26 22.94 11.46
C ALA A 80 -8.57 23.97 10.36
N VAL A 81 -8.07 23.73 9.14
CA VAL A 81 -8.32 24.59 7.97
C VAL A 81 -9.81 24.59 7.61
N ALA A 82 -10.44 23.42 7.54
CA ALA A 82 -11.87 23.32 7.21
C ALA A 82 -12.75 24.05 8.25
N LEU A 83 -12.42 23.92 9.54
CA LEU A 83 -13.11 24.61 10.63
C LEU A 83 -12.92 26.13 10.54
N ALA A 84 -11.69 26.60 10.29
CA ALA A 84 -11.38 28.01 10.14
C ALA A 84 -12.16 28.64 8.97
N VAL A 85 -12.17 28.00 7.80
CA VAL A 85 -12.94 28.45 6.62
C VAL A 85 -14.42 28.55 6.95
N ALA A 86 -14.99 27.53 7.61
CA ALA A 86 -16.40 27.54 7.96
C ALA A 86 -16.77 28.64 8.98
N LEU A 87 -15.89 28.92 9.95
CA LEU A 87 -16.06 30.02 10.90
C LEU A 87 -15.99 31.39 10.21
N VAL A 88 -15.07 31.58 9.26
CA VAL A 88 -14.97 32.82 8.46
C VAL A 88 -16.24 33.02 7.63
N LEU A 89 -16.71 31.98 6.94
CA LEU A 89 -17.96 32.02 6.17
C LEU A 89 -19.19 32.31 7.06
N GLY A 90 -19.25 31.69 8.24
CA GLY A 90 -20.29 31.96 9.23
C GLY A 90 -20.25 33.39 9.78
N TRP A 91 -19.05 33.92 10.00
CA TRP A 91 -18.85 35.29 10.48
C TRP A 91 -19.25 36.35 9.44
N TRP A 92 -19.00 36.09 8.15
CA TRP A 92 -19.37 36.97 7.05
C TRP A 92 -20.88 37.05 6.81
N ARG A 93 -21.63 36.00 7.15
CA ARG A 93 -23.10 36.03 7.08
C ARG A 93 -23.68 36.84 8.24
N ARG A 94 -23.86 38.14 8.03
CA ARG A 94 -24.58 39.03 8.94
C ARG A 94 -26.09 38.85 8.78
N PRO A 95 -26.82 38.33 9.80
CA PRO A 95 -28.28 38.23 9.71
C PRO A 95 -28.90 39.64 9.71
N LYS A 96 -29.87 39.88 8.83
CA LYS A 96 -30.61 41.14 8.80
C LYS A 96 -31.51 41.24 10.03
N ALA A 97 -31.43 42.33 10.78
CA ALA A 97 -32.18 42.52 12.03
C ALA A 97 -33.70 42.36 11.86
N LEU A 98 -34.24 42.83 10.72
CA LEU A 98 -35.66 42.67 10.38
C LEU A 98 -36.07 41.20 10.23
N GLU A 99 -35.25 40.38 9.57
CA GLU A 99 -35.52 38.94 9.42
C GLU A 99 -35.49 38.22 10.78
N VAL A 100 -34.58 38.62 11.66
CA VAL A 100 -34.50 38.11 13.03
C VAL A 100 -35.75 38.50 13.82
N ALA A 101 -36.23 39.73 13.68
CA ALA A 101 -37.45 40.21 14.33
C ALA A 101 -38.70 39.46 13.84
N ILE A 102 -38.85 39.25 12.53
CA ILE A 102 -39.93 38.45 11.95
C ILE A 102 -39.91 37.01 12.51
N ARG A 103 -38.73 36.40 12.57
CA ARG A 103 -38.60 35.02 13.07
C ARG A 103 -38.89 34.94 14.57
N ALA A 104 -38.48 35.95 15.34
CA ALA A 104 -38.83 36.05 16.75
C ALA A 104 -40.34 36.21 16.97
N ASP A 105 -41.02 37.01 16.13
CA ASP A 105 -42.49 37.13 16.16
C ASP A 105 -43.19 35.80 15.93
N LEU A 106 -42.70 34.98 14.98
CA LEU A 106 -43.25 33.66 14.71
C LEU A 106 -43.04 32.69 15.88
N THR A 107 -41.84 32.67 16.45
CA THR A 107 -41.50 31.78 17.58
C THR A 107 -42.27 32.16 18.85
N LEU A 108 -42.41 33.46 19.12
CA LEU A 108 -43.10 33.99 20.30
C LEU A 108 -44.60 34.22 20.07
N ARG A 109 -45.11 33.97 18.86
CA ARG A 109 -46.51 34.18 18.45
C ARG A 109 -47.00 35.62 18.68
N LEU A 110 -46.13 36.61 18.48
CA LEU A 110 -46.39 38.04 18.74
C LEU A 110 -47.20 38.73 17.63
N LYS A 111 -47.71 37.99 16.64
CA LYS A 111 -48.55 38.51 15.53
C LYS A 111 -47.93 39.73 14.83
N GLN A 112 -46.65 39.64 14.46
CA GLN A 112 -45.90 40.68 13.72
C GLN A 112 -45.66 42.01 14.47
N ARG A 113 -45.93 42.06 15.78
CA ARG A 113 -45.76 43.30 16.57
C ARG A 113 -44.30 43.75 16.65
N LEU A 114 -43.35 42.82 16.79
CA LEU A 114 -41.93 43.15 16.90
C LEU A 114 -41.34 43.61 15.57
N SER A 115 -41.65 42.89 14.49
CA SER A 115 -41.19 43.21 13.13
C SER A 115 -41.76 44.52 12.62
N THR A 116 -43.06 44.75 12.80
CA THR A 116 -43.72 46.02 12.41
C THR A 116 -43.14 47.20 13.19
N ALA A 117 -42.97 47.06 14.51
CA ALA A 117 -42.36 48.11 15.33
C ALA A 117 -40.90 48.39 14.92
N TRP A 118 -40.13 47.35 14.60
CA TRP A 118 -38.74 47.50 14.14
C TRP A 118 -38.63 48.16 12.77
N GLU A 119 -39.48 47.77 11.82
CA GLU A 119 -39.52 48.33 10.48
C GLU A 119 -39.92 49.81 10.51
N LEU A 120 -41.01 50.16 11.19
CA LEU A 120 -41.46 51.55 11.32
C LEU A 120 -40.42 52.42 12.05
N MET A 121 -39.77 51.90 13.09
CA MET A 121 -38.71 52.63 13.80
C MET A 121 -37.47 52.87 12.91
N THR A 122 -37.11 51.93 12.03
CA THR A 122 -35.95 52.07 11.14
C THR A 122 -36.22 52.96 9.93
N VAL A 123 -37.47 53.01 9.44
CA VAL A 123 -37.87 53.79 8.27
C VAL A 123 -38.32 55.21 8.62
N HIS A 124 -39.13 55.39 9.68
CA HIS A 124 -39.80 56.67 9.98
C HIS A 124 -39.21 57.43 11.18
N GLY A 125 -38.23 56.85 11.90
CA GLY A 125 -37.55 57.54 13.01
C GLY A 125 -38.45 57.84 14.21
N ASP A 126 -38.30 59.05 14.77
CA ASP A 126 -38.85 59.43 16.08
C ASP A 126 -40.31 59.93 16.04
N ASP A 127 -41.20 59.22 15.36
CA ASP A 127 -42.64 59.53 15.33
C ASP A 127 -43.40 58.98 16.57
N ALA A 128 -44.41 59.71 17.06
CA ALA A 128 -45.23 59.30 18.19
C ALA A 128 -45.92 57.94 17.97
N LEU A 129 -46.20 57.59 16.71
CA LEU A 129 -46.74 56.27 16.34
C LEU A 129 -45.70 55.16 16.54
N THR A 130 -44.42 55.37 16.18
CA THR A 130 -43.35 54.37 16.38
C THR A 130 -43.12 54.10 17.86
N GLU A 131 -43.29 55.10 18.70
CA GLU A 131 -43.18 54.97 20.15
C GLU A 131 -44.29 54.09 20.73
N ARG A 132 -45.55 54.36 20.35
CA ARG A 132 -46.69 53.55 20.81
C ARG A 132 -46.55 52.10 20.41
N LEU A 133 -46.06 51.83 19.19
CA LEU A 133 -45.78 50.47 18.72
C LEU A 133 -44.61 49.83 19.47
N ALA A 134 -43.56 50.58 19.79
CA ALA A 134 -42.44 50.09 20.60
C ALA A 134 -42.90 49.70 22.02
N VAL A 135 -43.71 50.53 22.68
CA VAL A 135 -44.31 50.22 23.99
C VAL A 135 -45.17 48.96 23.90
N GLN A 136 -46.00 48.82 22.85
CA GLN A 136 -46.84 47.64 22.65
C GLN A 136 -46.01 46.36 22.40
N ALA A 137 -44.92 46.45 21.63
CA ALA A 137 -44.03 45.32 21.38
C ALA A 137 -43.28 44.90 22.65
N VAL A 138 -42.80 45.86 23.44
CA VAL A 138 -42.11 45.60 24.71
C VAL A 138 -43.04 45.01 25.77
N ARG A 139 -44.29 45.51 25.87
CA ARG A 139 -45.32 44.95 26.75
C ARG A 139 -45.78 43.55 26.35
N ALA A 140 -45.57 43.15 25.09
CA ALA A 140 -45.96 41.85 24.60
C ALA A 140 -44.97 40.77 25.09
N ARG A 141 -45.05 40.40 26.38
CA ARG A 141 -44.39 39.25 27.06
C ARG A 141 -43.06 38.82 26.43
N LEU A 142 -42.13 39.76 26.26
CA LEU A 142 -40.80 39.42 25.75
C LEU A 142 -40.07 38.56 26.80
N PRO A 143 -39.48 37.42 26.41
CA PRO A 143 -38.73 36.61 27.36
C PRO A 143 -37.50 37.37 27.85
N ALA A 144 -37.21 37.28 29.15
CA ALA A 144 -36.04 37.92 29.75
C ALA A 144 -34.69 37.45 29.17
N ARG A 145 -34.66 36.27 28.54
CA ARG A 145 -33.46 35.67 27.94
C ARG A 145 -33.64 35.49 26.44
N PRO A 146 -32.83 36.13 25.57
CA PRO A 146 -32.94 36.00 24.12
C PRO A 146 -32.62 34.58 23.62
N GLY A 147 -31.85 33.80 24.39
CA GLY A 147 -31.48 32.41 24.06
C GLY A 147 -32.66 31.42 24.04
N THR A 148 -33.81 31.75 24.62
CA THR A 148 -35.00 30.89 24.53
C THR A 148 -35.67 30.98 23.16
N VAL A 149 -35.53 32.12 22.48
CA VAL A 149 -36.08 32.36 21.13
C VAL A 149 -35.26 31.64 20.07
N PHE A 150 -33.94 31.63 20.24
CA PHE A 150 -32.99 30.94 19.37
C PHE A 150 -32.15 29.96 20.18
N PRO A 151 -32.71 28.81 20.58
CA PRO A 151 -31.97 27.81 21.33
C PRO A 151 -30.79 27.30 20.49
N LEU A 152 -29.63 27.13 21.14
CA LEU A 152 -28.50 26.41 20.57
C LEU A 152 -28.93 24.96 20.34
N ARG A 153 -29.31 24.64 19.11
CA ARG A 153 -29.68 23.28 18.72
C ARG A 153 -28.51 22.67 17.98
N ILE A 154 -28.15 21.45 18.35
CA ILE A 154 -27.19 20.67 17.58
C ILE A 154 -27.84 20.35 16.24
N ASN A 155 -27.28 20.89 15.16
CA ASN A 155 -27.78 20.64 13.81
C ASN A 155 -27.58 19.16 13.42
N ARG A 156 -28.22 18.72 12.33
CA ARG A 156 -28.01 17.39 11.73
C ARG A 156 -26.52 17.09 11.52
N TRP A 157 -25.74 18.09 11.12
CA TRP A 157 -24.28 17.99 10.95
C TRP A 157 -23.55 17.70 12.26
N GLY A 158 -23.92 18.36 13.36
CA GLY A 158 -23.31 18.11 14.67
C GLY A 158 -23.63 16.72 15.22
N ARG A 159 -24.79 16.15 14.85
CA ARG A 159 -25.13 14.75 15.15
C ARG A 159 -24.33 13.73 14.33
N LEU A 160 -23.88 14.11 13.12
CA LEU A 160 -23.05 13.26 12.26
C LEU A 160 -21.55 13.37 12.57
N ALA A 161 -21.11 14.45 13.21
CA ALA A 161 -19.71 14.64 13.61
C ALA A 161 -19.09 13.44 14.37
N PRO A 162 -19.73 12.83 15.39
CA PRO A 162 -19.16 11.66 16.06
C PRO A 162 -19.01 10.45 15.13
N VAL A 163 -19.93 10.26 14.16
CA VAL A 163 -19.86 9.17 13.18
C VAL A 163 -18.68 9.36 12.21
N ALA A 164 -18.44 10.60 11.78
CA ALA A 164 -17.27 10.91 10.96
C ALA A 164 -15.96 10.78 11.74
N ALA A 165 -15.96 11.13 13.03
CA ALA A 165 -14.80 10.97 13.90
C ALA A 165 -14.46 9.48 14.13
N THR A 166 -15.45 8.62 14.33
CA THR A 166 -15.22 7.17 14.42
C THR A 166 -14.74 6.58 13.09
N ALA A 167 -15.27 7.05 11.96
CA ALA A 167 -14.77 6.64 10.63
C ALA A 167 -13.30 7.05 10.42
N LEU A 168 -12.90 8.25 10.84
CA LEU A 168 -11.50 8.71 10.81
C LEU A 168 -10.59 7.84 11.69
N LEU A 169 -11.03 7.50 12.90
CA LEU A 169 -10.27 6.61 13.80
C LEU A 169 -10.14 5.21 13.20
N LEU A 170 -11.21 4.64 12.65
CA LEU A 170 -11.16 3.35 11.97
C LEU A 170 -10.22 3.37 10.76
N ALA A 171 -10.24 4.44 9.96
CA ALA A 171 -9.31 4.62 8.84
C ALA A 171 -7.84 4.70 9.29
N GLY A 172 -7.58 5.18 10.52
CA GLY A 172 -6.25 5.20 11.12
C GLY A 172 -5.79 3.86 11.69
N VAL A 173 -6.69 3.07 12.29
CA VAL A 173 -6.35 1.82 12.99
C VAL A 173 -6.38 0.60 12.07
N VAL A 174 -7.33 0.52 11.13
CA VAL A 174 -7.48 -0.65 10.27
C VAL A 174 -6.34 -0.68 9.27
N ASP A 175 -5.38 -1.58 9.46
CA ASP A 175 -4.26 -1.74 8.54
C ASP A 175 -4.71 -2.50 7.28
N LEU A 176 -5.20 -1.73 6.30
CA LEU A 176 -5.60 -2.27 4.99
C LEU A 176 -4.42 -2.89 4.22
N GLY A 177 -3.18 -2.72 4.69
CA GLY A 177 -1.98 -3.34 4.12
C GLY A 177 -2.04 -4.88 4.10
N GLY A 178 -2.80 -5.51 5.00
CA GLY A 178 -2.97 -6.96 5.00
C GLY A 178 -3.78 -7.53 3.83
N MET A 179 -4.51 -6.68 3.09
CA MET A 179 -5.36 -7.10 1.95
C MET A 179 -4.80 -6.68 0.59
N GLN A 180 -3.60 -6.11 0.52
CA GLN A 180 -2.97 -5.88 -0.78
C GLN A 180 -2.57 -7.23 -1.38
N PRO A 181 -3.05 -7.55 -2.61
CA PRO A 181 -2.54 -8.70 -3.33
C PRO A 181 -1.02 -8.53 -3.43
N PRO A 182 -0.24 -9.60 -3.20
CA PRO A 182 1.22 -9.51 -3.16
C PRO A 182 1.67 -8.78 -4.42
N THR A 183 2.11 -7.54 -4.26
CA THR A 183 2.67 -6.76 -5.37
C THR A 183 3.73 -7.63 -6.01
N PRO A 184 3.79 -7.72 -7.36
CA PRO A 184 4.74 -8.58 -8.05
C PRO A 184 6.12 -8.27 -7.48
N ARG A 185 6.63 -9.21 -6.68
CA ARG A 185 7.88 -9.07 -5.96
C ARG A 185 8.90 -8.79 -7.04
N LYS A 186 9.61 -7.66 -6.95
CA LYS A 186 10.75 -7.41 -7.83
C LYS A 186 11.68 -8.61 -7.66
N VAL A 187 11.71 -9.46 -8.68
CA VAL A 187 12.53 -10.65 -8.70
C VAL A 187 13.97 -10.14 -8.61
N ASP A 188 14.69 -10.59 -7.58
CA ASP A 188 16.09 -10.22 -7.41
C ASP A 188 16.88 -10.90 -8.52
N GLU A 189 17.22 -10.15 -9.57
CA GLU A 189 17.90 -10.66 -10.76
C GLU A 189 19.19 -11.42 -10.39
N GLN A 190 19.88 -11.00 -9.32
CA GLN A 190 21.08 -11.68 -8.84
C GLN A 190 20.79 -13.09 -8.30
N VAL A 191 19.64 -13.28 -7.66
CA VAL A 191 19.20 -14.62 -7.20
C VAL A 191 18.92 -15.51 -8.40
N VAL A 192 18.31 -14.96 -9.46
CA VAL A 192 18.02 -15.71 -10.69
C VAL A 192 19.31 -16.12 -11.40
N ASP A 193 20.25 -15.18 -11.57
CA ASP A 193 21.53 -15.42 -12.24
C ASP A 193 22.36 -16.48 -11.50
N GLU A 194 22.43 -16.40 -10.18
CA GLU A 194 23.16 -17.39 -9.37
C GLU A 194 22.42 -18.75 -9.38
N GLY A 195 21.08 -18.74 -9.42
CA GLY A 195 20.26 -19.93 -9.61
C GLY A 195 20.57 -20.67 -10.92
N GLN A 196 20.71 -19.94 -12.03
CA GLN A 196 21.08 -20.51 -13.33
C GLN A 196 22.47 -21.15 -13.29
N ARG A 197 23.46 -20.48 -12.69
CA ARG A 197 24.83 -20.98 -12.54
C ARG A 197 24.87 -22.26 -11.70
N LEU A 198 24.18 -22.26 -10.56
CA LEU A 198 24.12 -23.40 -9.67
C LEU A 198 23.40 -24.59 -10.32
N GLY A 199 22.31 -24.32 -11.05
CA GLY A 199 21.57 -25.33 -11.80
C GLY A 199 22.42 -25.97 -12.91
N ALA A 200 23.18 -25.16 -13.65
CA ALA A 200 24.10 -25.64 -14.68
C ALA A 200 25.21 -26.51 -14.08
N PHE A 201 25.80 -26.08 -12.96
CA PHE A 201 26.79 -26.86 -12.22
C PHE A 201 26.23 -28.21 -11.74
N GLY A 202 25.01 -28.22 -11.17
CA GLY A 202 24.33 -29.45 -10.75
C GLY A 202 24.15 -30.44 -11.90
N ARG A 203 23.75 -29.98 -13.08
CA ARG A 203 23.61 -30.84 -14.28
C ARG A 203 24.96 -31.43 -14.72
N GLU A 204 26.01 -30.62 -14.73
CA GLU A 204 27.35 -31.07 -15.12
C GLU A 204 27.93 -32.09 -14.13
N MET A 205 27.81 -31.81 -12.83
CA MET A 205 28.20 -32.71 -11.74
C MET A 205 27.45 -34.03 -11.83
N ARG A 206 26.14 -34.00 -12.14
CA ARG A 206 25.32 -35.21 -12.32
C ARG A 206 25.83 -36.08 -13.47
N ALA A 207 26.20 -35.46 -14.60
CA ALA A 207 26.73 -36.17 -15.76
C ALA A 207 28.08 -36.84 -15.45
N ARG A 208 28.99 -36.16 -14.73
CA ARG A 208 30.25 -36.74 -14.24
C ARG A 208 30.02 -37.88 -13.25
N ALA A 209 29.19 -37.64 -12.24
CA ALA A 209 28.89 -38.61 -11.19
C ALA A 209 28.23 -39.89 -11.75
N GLN A 210 27.36 -39.77 -12.75
CA GLN A 210 26.77 -40.94 -13.41
C GLN A 210 27.81 -41.73 -14.22
N ARG A 211 28.72 -41.04 -14.92
CA ARG A 211 29.81 -41.67 -15.67
C ARG A 211 30.74 -42.46 -14.74
N ASP A 212 31.08 -41.90 -13.59
CA ASP A 212 31.99 -42.49 -12.60
C ASP A 212 31.28 -43.40 -11.57
N LYS A 213 29.96 -43.61 -11.71
CA LYS A 213 29.12 -44.42 -10.80
C LYS A 213 29.23 -43.99 -9.33
N LEU A 214 29.10 -42.68 -9.10
CA LEU A 214 29.17 -42.00 -7.80
C LEU A 214 27.75 -41.71 -7.27
N PRO A 215 27.10 -42.64 -6.53
CA PRO A 215 25.70 -42.50 -6.13
C PRO A 215 25.44 -41.32 -5.18
N ARG A 216 26.40 -40.94 -4.31
CA ARG A 216 26.23 -39.79 -3.40
C ARG A 216 26.25 -38.48 -4.17
N SER A 217 27.29 -38.30 -4.97
CA SER A 217 27.45 -37.12 -5.83
C SER A 217 26.28 -36.96 -6.79
N THR A 218 25.72 -38.05 -7.34
CA THR A 218 24.53 -38.00 -8.22
C THR A 218 23.29 -37.48 -7.49
N ARG A 219 23.07 -37.89 -6.23
CA ARG A 219 21.93 -37.41 -5.42
C ARG A 219 22.07 -35.93 -5.09
N GLN A 220 23.26 -35.52 -4.66
CA GLN A 220 23.55 -34.13 -4.30
C GLN A 220 23.49 -33.19 -5.51
N ALA A 221 24.00 -33.62 -6.67
CA ALA A 221 23.89 -32.89 -7.92
C ALA A 221 22.42 -32.61 -8.32
N ALA A 222 21.52 -33.58 -8.11
CA ALA A 222 20.10 -33.39 -8.36
C ALA A 222 19.43 -32.41 -7.36
N GLN A 223 19.93 -32.32 -6.13
CA GLN A 223 19.43 -31.32 -5.16
C GLN A 223 19.91 -29.91 -5.52
N LEU A 224 21.17 -29.75 -5.94
CA LEU A 224 21.70 -28.49 -6.45
C LEU A 224 20.96 -28.00 -7.70
N GLU A 225 20.65 -28.92 -8.62
CA GLU A 225 19.85 -28.63 -9.82
C GLU A 225 18.45 -28.09 -9.45
N ARG A 226 17.77 -28.71 -8.48
CA ARG A 226 16.44 -28.25 -8.00
C ARG A 226 16.51 -26.91 -7.29
N LEU A 227 17.54 -26.70 -6.46
CA LEU A 227 17.75 -25.44 -5.77
C LEU A 227 17.99 -24.30 -6.78
N GLY A 228 18.83 -24.55 -7.79
CA GLY A 228 19.07 -23.61 -8.88
C GLY A 228 17.78 -23.24 -9.63
N ALA A 229 16.92 -24.22 -9.94
CA ALA A 229 15.63 -23.97 -10.59
C ALA A 229 14.65 -23.16 -9.71
N HIS A 230 14.63 -23.39 -8.39
CA HIS A 230 13.82 -22.59 -7.47
C HIS A 230 14.31 -21.15 -7.36
N MET A 231 15.62 -20.92 -7.36
CA MET A 231 16.20 -19.58 -7.41
C MET A 231 15.90 -18.89 -8.75
N GLU A 232 16.05 -19.61 -9.87
CA GLU A 232 15.80 -19.11 -11.22
C GLU A 232 14.33 -18.71 -11.43
N SER A 233 13.38 -19.47 -10.87
CA SER A 233 11.95 -19.12 -10.94
C SER A 233 11.57 -17.85 -10.18
N GLY A 234 12.47 -17.24 -9.41
CA GLY A 234 12.17 -16.07 -8.58
C GLY A 234 11.23 -16.36 -7.41
N THR A 235 10.99 -17.63 -7.10
CA THR A 235 10.09 -18.04 -6.01
C THR A 235 10.73 -17.83 -4.63
N LEU A 236 12.05 -17.86 -4.57
CA LEU A 236 12.84 -17.65 -3.35
C LEU A 236 13.26 -16.19 -3.22
N THR A 237 13.06 -15.60 -2.04
CA THR A 237 13.72 -14.34 -1.71
C THR A 237 15.21 -14.56 -1.50
N ARG A 238 16.01 -13.49 -1.60
CA ARG A 238 17.45 -13.54 -1.34
C ARG A 238 17.81 -14.18 0.00
N ASP A 239 17.15 -13.79 1.09
CA ASP A 239 17.39 -14.37 2.42
C ASP A 239 17.01 -15.86 2.47
N GLN A 240 15.92 -16.25 1.79
CA GLN A 240 15.52 -17.66 1.69
C GLN A 240 16.53 -18.46 0.87
N ALA A 241 17.05 -17.92 -0.23
CA ALA A 241 18.08 -18.53 -1.05
C ALA A 241 19.38 -18.73 -0.26
N LEU A 242 19.87 -17.70 0.44
CA LEU A 242 21.02 -17.79 1.34
C LEU A 242 20.83 -18.86 2.42
N GLY A 243 19.65 -18.92 3.04
CA GLY A 243 19.33 -19.93 4.04
C GLY A 243 19.31 -21.36 3.47
N GLN A 244 18.82 -21.55 2.24
CA GLN A 244 18.85 -22.86 1.58
C GLN A 244 20.26 -23.26 1.13
N LEU A 245 21.04 -22.31 0.62
CA LEU A 245 22.45 -22.53 0.28
C LEU A 245 23.27 -22.92 1.51
N ALA A 246 23.05 -22.28 2.66
CA ALA A 246 23.76 -22.61 3.90
C ALA A 246 23.51 -24.06 4.33
N ARG A 247 22.24 -24.48 4.34
CA ARG A 247 21.87 -25.88 4.66
C ARG A 247 22.42 -26.88 3.63
N MET A 248 22.42 -26.50 2.36
CA MET A 248 23.00 -27.32 1.30
C MET A 248 24.50 -27.51 1.51
N GLY A 249 25.22 -26.43 1.84
CA GLY A 249 26.65 -26.49 2.17
C GLY A 249 26.95 -27.42 3.35
N GLU A 250 26.17 -27.31 4.43
CA GLU A 250 26.29 -28.20 5.59
C GLU A 250 26.02 -29.68 5.23
N SER A 251 25.01 -29.94 4.40
CA SER A 251 24.70 -31.31 3.94
C SER A 251 25.79 -31.91 3.04
N LEU A 252 26.41 -31.09 2.18
CA LEU A 252 27.52 -31.51 1.34
C LEU A 252 28.76 -31.84 2.17
N ASP A 253 29.05 -31.02 3.18
CA ASP A 253 30.18 -31.27 4.09
C ASP A 253 29.97 -32.54 4.93
N GLN A 254 28.75 -32.77 5.41
CA GLN A 254 28.40 -34.00 6.14
C GLN A 254 28.54 -35.25 5.27
N GLU A 255 28.04 -35.24 4.03
CA GLU A 255 28.18 -36.36 3.08
C GLU A 255 29.64 -36.60 2.70
N ARG A 256 30.43 -35.53 2.59
CA ARG A 256 31.88 -35.61 2.36
C ARG A 256 32.59 -36.33 3.50
N MET A 257 32.33 -35.91 4.74
CA MET A 257 32.89 -36.58 5.93
C MET A 257 32.46 -38.06 6.00
N GLN A 258 31.21 -38.38 5.66
CA GLN A 258 30.73 -39.75 5.61
C GLN A 258 31.40 -40.59 4.51
N ALA A 259 31.64 -40.02 3.32
CA ALA A 259 32.35 -40.70 2.23
C ALA A 259 33.79 -41.05 2.65
N LEU A 260 34.47 -40.12 3.32
CA LEU A 260 35.80 -40.35 3.86
C LEU A 260 35.80 -41.36 5.01
N ALA A 261 34.83 -41.31 5.93
CA ALA A 261 34.73 -42.26 7.04
C ALA A 261 34.52 -43.71 6.55
N GLU A 262 33.68 -43.90 5.53
CA GLU A 262 33.41 -45.24 4.97
C GLU A 262 34.59 -45.84 4.20
N ALA A 263 35.44 -44.99 3.62
CA ALA A 263 36.69 -45.45 3.02
C ALA A 263 37.66 -46.07 4.04
N ASN A 264 37.36 -45.91 5.34
CA ASN A 264 38.13 -46.42 6.47
C ASN A 264 39.65 -46.12 6.39
N PRO A 265 40.07 -44.93 5.90
CA PRO A 265 41.47 -44.59 5.95
C PRO A 265 41.80 -44.38 7.42
N SER A 266 42.76 -45.13 7.96
CA SER A 266 43.43 -44.70 9.20
C SER A 266 43.73 -43.19 9.09
N GLU A 267 43.48 -42.38 10.13
CA GLU A 267 43.57 -40.90 10.04
C GLU A 267 44.91 -40.40 9.44
N ARG A 268 45.98 -41.19 9.58
CA ARG A 268 47.28 -40.92 8.98
C ARG A 268 47.34 -41.17 7.46
N SER A 269 46.55 -42.11 6.95
CA SER A 269 46.43 -42.43 5.52
C SER A 269 45.54 -41.45 4.76
N SER A 270 44.47 -40.91 5.36
CA SER A 270 43.64 -39.87 4.70
C SER A 270 44.45 -38.58 4.47
N GLN A 271 45.18 -38.14 5.48
CA GLN A 271 45.98 -36.91 5.40
C GLN A 271 47.17 -37.05 4.44
N ARG A 272 47.73 -38.27 4.30
CA ARG A 272 48.77 -38.57 3.31
C ARG A 272 48.23 -38.76 1.90
N ALA A 273 47.04 -39.35 1.74
CA ALA A 273 46.36 -39.50 0.46
C ALA A 273 46.00 -38.12 -0.13
N MET A 274 45.50 -37.19 0.68
CA MET A 274 45.24 -35.81 0.24
C MET A 274 46.50 -35.09 -0.26
N ASN A 275 47.66 -35.32 0.37
CA ASN A 275 48.95 -34.78 -0.10
C ASN A 275 49.48 -35.50 -1.35
N ALA A 276 49.25 -36.81 -1.47
CA ALA A 276 49.63 -37.59 -2.66
C ALA A 276 48.77 -37.24 -3.88
N GLN A 277 47.50 -36.91 -3.71
CA GLN A 277 46.59 -36.51 -4.79
C GLN A 277 47.03 -35.20 -5.47
N ARG A 278 47.60 -34.25 -4.71
CA ARG A 278 48.19 -33.01 -5.25
C ARG A 278 49.43 -33.27 -6.10
N SER A 279 50.09 -34.41 -5.89
CA SER A 279 51.23 -34.86 -6.69
C SER A 279 50.75 -35.83 -7.76
N SER A 280 50.00 -35.32 -8.74
CA SER A 280 49.49 -36.02 -9.95
C SER A 280 50.01 -37.46 -10.15
N VAL A 281 49.38 -38.41 -9.47
CA VAL A 281 49.67 -39.84 -9.66
C VAL A 281 48.94 -40.27 -10.94
N ALA A 282 49.69 -40.82 -11.89
CA ALA A 282 49.27 -41.04 -13.27
C ALA A 282 47.91 -41.79 -13.39
N PRO A 283 47.02 -41.34 -14.30
CA PRO A 283 45.60 -41.71 -14.41
C PRO A 283 45.29 -43.16 -14.86
N ASP A 284 46.30 -44.00 -15.06
CA ASP A 284 46.12 -45.28 -15.78
C ASP A 284 45.75 -46.50 -14.91
N LEU A 285 45.76 -46.40 -13.58
CA LEU A 285 45.29 -47.50 -12.73
C LEU A 285 43.81 -47.29 -12.40
N ASN A 286 42.93 -47.85 -13.23
CA ASN A 286 41.50 -47.97 -12.90
C ASN A 286 41.27 -49.30 -12.15
N PRO A 287 41.22 -49.31 -10.80
CA PRO A 287 41.03 -50.54 -10.03
C PRO A 287 39.71 -51.25 -10.37
N ASP A 288 38.66 -50.49 -10.72
CA ASP A 288 37.40 -51.04 -11.22
C ASP A 288 37.59 -51.85 -12.51
N ALA A 289 38.37 -51.32 -13.46
CA ALA A 289 38.65 -52.02 -14.72
C ALA A 289 39.53 -53.26 -14.50
N MET A 290 40.48 -53.19 -13.56
CA MET A 290 41.32 -54.35 -13.18
C MET A 290 40.48 -55.43 -12.49
N LEU A 291 39.56 -55.04 -11.60
CA LEU A 291 38.65 -55.96 -10.93
C LEU A 291 37.68 -56.63 -11.93
N GLU A 292 37.21 -55.90 -12.93
CA GLU A 292 36.39 -56.44 -14.02
C GLU A 292 37.19 -57.40 -14.92
N ARG A 293 38.45 -57.06 -15.26
CA ARG A 293 39.35 -57.96 -16.00
C ARG A 293 39.70 -59.21 -15.20
N MET A 294 39.92 -59.07 -13.90
CA MET A 294 40.12 -60.20 -12.98
C MET A 294 38.92 -61.14 -12.97
N GLN A 295 37.70 -60.61 -12.85
CA GLN A 295 36.48 -61.41 -12.88
C GLN A 295 36.28 -62.14 -14.21
N ARG A 296 36.85 -61.62 -15.30
CA ARG A 296 36.90 -62.28 -16.61
C ARG A 296 38.06 -63.26 -16.79
N GLY A 297 38.92 -63.44 -15.78
CA GLY A 297 40.12 -64.28 -15.85
C GLY A 297 41.21 -63.72 -16.78
N ALA A 298 41.17 -62.42 -17.09
CA ALA A 298 42.02 -61.77 -18.09
C ALA A 298 43.07 -60.83 -17.47
N LEU A 299 43.48 -61.06 -16.22
CA LEU A 299 44.51 -60.24 -15.58
C LEU A 299 45.88 -60.58 -16.17
N GLY A 300 46.50 -59.62 -16.86
CA GLY A 300 47.77 -59.84 -17.55
C GLY A 300 48.99 -59.71 -16.64
N ARG A 301 50.15 -60.17 -17.13
CA ARG A 301 51.45 -59.88 -16.48
C ARG A 301 51.76 -58.38 -16.40
N ASP A 302 51.18 -57.58 -17.29
CA ASP A 302 51.39 -56.13 -17.30
C ASP A 302 50.60 -55.46 -16.17
N ASP A 303 49.41 -55.96 -15.84
CA ASP A 303 48.60 -55.49 -14.71
C ASP A 303 49.29 -55.77 -13.38
N THR A 304 49.88 -56.97 -13.23
CA THR A 304 50.63 -57.33 -12.01
C THR A 304 51.94 -56.54 -11.89
N ARG A 305 52.61 -56.24 -13.01
CA ARG A 305 53.75 -55.31 -13.05
C ARG A 305 53.37 -53.89 -12.66
N ALA A 306 52.23 -53.39 -13.13
CA ALA A 306 51.73 -52.07 -12.77
C ALA A 306 51.41 -51.98 -11.27
N LEU A 307 50.83 -53.03 -10.68
CA LEU A 307 50.58 -53.12 -9.23
C LEU A 307 51.89 -53.19 -8.43
N THR A 308 52.90 -53.91 -8.91
CA THR A 308 54.22 -53.98 -8.23
C THR A 308 54.96 -52.65 -8.29
N GLN A 309 54.93 -51.96 -9.43
CA GLN A 309 55.54 -50.63 -9.57
C GLN A 309 54.89 -49.59 -8.64
N ARG A 310 53.62 -49.78 -8.27
CA ARG A 310 52.88 -48.86 -7.38
C ARG A 310 52.75 -49.34 -5.94
N LEU A 311 53.53 -50.33 -5.51
CA LEU A 311 53.49 -50.81 -4.12
C LEU A 311 53.69 -49.69 -3.10
N ASP A 312 54.57 -48.72 -3.39
CA ASP A 312 54.84 -47.59 -2.50
C ASP A 312 53.64 -46.61 -2.43
N ASP A 313 52.90 -46.42 -3.52
CA ASP A 313 51.70 -45.58 -3.55
C ASP A 313 50.52 -46.27 -2.83
N LEU A 314 50.41 -47.59 -2.98
CA LEU A 314 49.41 -48.40 -2.26
C LEU A 314 49.69 -48.41 -0.75
N GLU A 315 50.96 -48.46 -0.37
CA GLU A 315 51.39 -48.33 1.02
C GLU A 315 51.03 -46.95 1.60
N ARG A 316 51.19 -45.88 0.81
CA ARG A 316 50.72 -44.53 1.18
C ARG A 316 49.20 -44.45 1.32
N ALA A 317 48.45 -45.20 0.50
CA ALA A 317 47.00 -45.32 0.59
C ALA A 317 46.53 -46.21 1.76
N GLY A 318 47.44 -46.72 2.59
CA GLY A 318 47.12 -47.48 3.80
C GLY A 318 47.02 -49.00 3.59
N ILE A 319 47.39 -49.50 2.41
CA ILE A 319 47.43 -50.94 2.14
C ILE A 319 48.83 -51.44 2.44
N PRO A 320 49.03 -52.29 3.47
CA PRO A 320 50.36 -52.71 3.84
C PRO A 320 51.04 -53.45 2.68
N ARG A 321 52.23 -52.99 2.29
CA ARG A 321 53.02 -53.53 1.17
C ARG A 321 53.13 -55.05 1.21
N LYS A 322 53.33 -55.62 2.41
CA LYS A 322 53.40 -57.07 2.63
C LYS A 322 52.10 -57.80 2.26
N ALA A 323 50.94 -57.22 2.58
CA ALA A 323 49.66 -57.84 2.22
C ALA A 323 49.46 -57.87 0.70
N MET A 324 49.87 -56.80 0.00
CA MET A 324 49.79 -56.73 -1.46
C MET A 324 50.76 -57.71 -2.13
N GLN A 325 52.00 -57.83 -1.63
CA GLN A 325 52.97 -58.81 -2.12
C GLN A 325 52.45 -60.25 -1.92
N ASN A 326 51.96 -60.58 -0.72
CA ASN A 326 51.36 -61.89 -0.45
C ASN A 326 50.16 -62.19 -1.35
N ALA A 327 49.33 -61.20 -1.65
CA ALA A 327 48.19 -61.35 -2.55
C ALA A 327 48.62 -61.60 -4.00
N LEU A 328 49.67 -60.91 -4.48
CA LEU A 328 50.24 -61.13 -5.81
C LEU A 328 50.90 -62.51 -5.94
N GLU A 329 51.63 -62.97 -4.92
CA GLU A 329 52.22 -64.31 -4.89
C GLU A 329 51.14 -65.40 -4.91
N ARG A 330 50.06 -65.22 -4.14
CA ARG A 330 48.91 -66.13 -4.14
C ARG A 330 48.19 -66.16 -5.48
N HIS A 331 48.03 -65.00 -6.13
CA HIS A 331 47.45 -64.93 -7.47
C HIS A 331 48.30 -65.68 -8.51
N LEU A 332 49.63 -65.55 -8.45
CA LEU A 332 50.55 -66.33 -9.30
C LEU A 332 50.46 -67.84 -9.04
N ALA A 333 50.06 -68.25 -7.85
CA ALA A 333 49.79 -69.63 -7.48
C ALA A 333 48.34 -70.09 -7.78
N GLY A 334 47.50 -69.23 -8.40
CA GLY A 334 46.13 -69.53 -8.79
C GLY A 334 45.06 -69.25 -7.71
N ALA A 335 45.40 -68.57 -6.63
CA ALA A 335 44.47 -68.18 -5.57
C ALA A 335 44.15 -66.67 -5.64
N ASP A 336 43.03 -66.34 -6.28
CA ASP A 336 42.66 -64.95 -6.62
C ASP A 336 41.99 -64.16 -5.49
N ASP A 337 41.52 -64.84 -4.43
CA ASP A 337 40.65 -64.24 -3.41
C ASP A 337 41.29 -63.06 -2.67
N ALA A 338 42.57 -63.19 -2.31
CA ALA A 338 43.29 -62.14 -1.58
C ALA A 338 43.51 -60.89 -2.43
N LEU A 339 43.83 -61.05 -3.71
CA LEU A 339 44.04 -59.93 -4.63
C LEU A 339 42.71 -59.26 -4.96
N ARG A 340 41.63 -60.05 -5.10
CA ARG A 340 40.27 -59.55 -5.29
C ARG A 340 39.82 -58.69 -4.12
N GLU A 341 40.05 -59.12 -2.88
CA GLU A 341 39.71 -58.33 -1.69
C GLU A 341 40.45 -57.00 -1.66
N ILE A 342 41.75 -56.98 -2.00
CA ILE A 342 42.54 -55.76 -2.03
C ILE A 342 42.08 -54.82 -3.16
N LEU A 343 41.83 -55.34 -4.37
CA LEU A 343 41.31 -54.55 -5.48
C LEU A 343 39.92 -53.99 -5.18
N GLU A 344 39.08 -54.73 -4.47
CA GLU A 344 37.77 -54.24 -4.05
C GLU A 344 37.90 -53.11 -3.03
N LYS A 345 38.82 -53.24 -2.05
CA LYS A 345 39.13 -52.15 -1.10
C LYS A 345 39.67 -50.92 -1.83
N LEU A 346 40.53 -51.10 -2.83
CA LEU A 346 41.03 -50.01 -3.67
C LEU A 346 39.95 -49.36 -4.52
N ALA A 347 39.06 -50.14 -5.11
CA ALA A 347 37.92 -49.64 -5.86
C ALA A 347 36.99 -48.81 -4.95
N ARG A 348 36.72 -49.29 -3.73
CA ARG A 348 35.93 -48.53 -2.74
C ARG A 348 36.63 -47.24 -2.33
N LEU A 349 37.93 -47.28 -2.04
CA LEU A 349 38.71 -46.11 -1.64
C LEU A 349 38.79 -45.08 -2.78
N THR A 350 39.11 -45.50 -4.00
CA THR A 350 39.16 -44.60 -5.16
C THR A 350 37.80 -44.00 -5.48
N ARG A 351 36.71 -44.78 -5.34
CA ARG A 351 35.35 -44.24 -5.47
C ARG A 351 35.08 -43.18 -4.41
N ALA A 352 35.39 -43.45 -3.15
CA ALA A 352 35.18 -42.51 -2.06
C ALA A 352 35.99 -41.21 -2.23
N LEU A 353 37.24 -41.30 -2.70
CA LEU A 353 38.06 -40.11 -3.00
C LEU A 353 37.50 -39.32 -4.18
N LYS A 354 36.99 -39.98 -5.22
CA LYS A 354 36.30 -39.29 -6.32
C LYS A 354 34.99 -38.64 -5.85
N GLU A 355 34.23 -39.30 -4.98
CA GLU A 355 33.04 -38.72 -4.36
C GLU A 355 33.39 -37.48 -3.53
N ASP A 356 34.42 -37.56 -2.68
CA ASP A 356 34.95 -36.44 -1.89
C ASP A 356 35.34 -35.26 -2.78
N GLU A 357 36.05 -35.51 -3.88
CA GLU A 357 36.47 -34.48 -4.83
C GLU A 357 35.27 -33.77 -5.48
N GLU A 358 34.29 -34.52 -6.00
CA GLU A 358 33.09 -33.92 -6.61
C GLU A 358 32.23 -33.18 -5.58
N LEU A 359 32.10 -33.70 -4.36
CA LEU A 359 31.39 -33.03 -3.27
C LEU A 359 32.12 -31.77 -2.80
N SER A 360 33.45 -31.76 -2.80
CA SER A 360 34.24 -30.57 -2.47
C SER A 360 34.06 -29.47 -3.52
N LYS A 361 34.08 -29.81 -4.81
CA LYS A 361 33.78 -28.84 -5.89
C LYS A 361 32.36 -28.26 -5.75
N ALA A 362 31.40 -29.11 -5.36
CA ALA A 362 30.03 -28.67 -5.11
C ALA A 362 29.93 -27.74 -3.91
N PHE A 363 30.64 -28.03 -2.82
CA PHE A 363 30.72 -27.18 -1.64
C PHE A 363 31.31 -25.80 -1.99
N GLU A 364 32.39 -25.76 -2.77
CA GLU A 364 32.98 -24.51 -3.26
C GLU A 364 32.05 -23.73 -4.19
N ALA A 365 31.26 -24.41 -5.03
CA ALA A 365 30.27 -23.76 -5.88
C ALA A 365 29.13 -23.12 -5.05
N VAL A 366 28.64 -23.82 -4.01
CA VAL A 366 27.65 -23.29 -3.07
C VAL A 366 28.22 -22.11 -2.27
N GLY A 367 29.48 -22.21 -1.80
CA GLY A 367 30.15 -21.11 -1.10
C GLY A 367 30.28 -19.86 -1.96
N ARG A 368 30.72 -20.00 -3.23
CA ARG A 368 30.76 -18.89 -4.19
C ARG A 368 29.38 -18.26 -4.43
N ALA A 369 28.33 -19.07 -4.52
CA ALA A 369 26.97 -18.57 -4.65
C ALA A 369 26.52 -17.78 -3.41
N GLN A 370 26.87 -18.24 -2.21
CA GLN A 370 26.60 -17.51 -0.97
C GLN A 370 27.35 -16.18 -0.91
N ASP A 371 28.64 -16.17 -1.27
CA ASP A 371 29.46 -14.96 -1.25
C ASP A 371 28.97 -13.92 -2.26
N ASN A 372 28.59 -14.35 -3.47
CA ASN A 372 28.02 -13.46 -4.49
C ASN A 372 26.69 -12.83 -4.03
N LEU A 373 25.82 -13.64 -3.41
CA LEU A 373 24.54 -13.15 -2.90
C LEU A 373 24.69 -12.28 -1.64
N GLY A 374 25.64 -12.61 -0.77
CA GLY A 374 25.92 -11.89 0.48
C GLY A 374 26.62 -10.55 0.25
N SER A 375 27.63 -10.50 -0.61
CA SER A 375 28.42 -9.29 -0.89
C SER A 375 27.58 -8.16 -1.49
N ALA A 376 26.62 -8.48 -2.36
CA ALA A 376 25.76 -7.45 -2.94
C ALA A 376 24.74 -6.85 -1.93
N ARG A 377 24.53 -7.45 -0.76
CA ARG A 377 23.81 -6.80 0.35
C ARG A 377 24.59 -5.61 0.91
N GLY A 378 25.91 -5.73 1.02
CA GLY A 378 26.77 -4.64 1.51
C GLY A 378 26.91 -3.49 0.51
N ALA A 379 26.82 -3.76 -0.79
CA ALA A 379 26.94 -2.74 -1.83
C ALA A 379 25.68 -1.88 -2.01
N SER A 380 24.48 -2.43 -1.75
CA SER A 380 23.21 -1.71 -1.94
C SER A 380 22.88 -0.73 -0.81
N ASP A 381 23.41 -0.92 0.39
CA ASP A 381 23.11 -0.06 1.56
C ASP A 381 24.16 1.07 1.76
N GLY A 382 25.13 1.19 0.85
CA GLY A 382 26.25 2.14 0.90
C GLY A 382 25.94 3.62 0.64
N HIS A 383 24.70 4.08 0.82
CA HIS A 383 24.36 5.52 0.79
C HIS A 383 23.86 6.08 2.14
N SER A 384 24.03 5.34 3.23
CA SER A 384 23.78 5.86 4.57
C SER A 384 25.05 5.83 5.43
N GLY A 385 25.84 6.90 5.31
CA GLY A 385 26.78 7.40 6.33
C GLY A 385 27.65 6.38 7.04
N SER A 386 28.85 6.12 6.51
CA SER A 386 29.94 5.55 7.30
C SER A 386 30.32 6.52 8.42
N ILE A 387 29.80 6.28 9.62
CA ILE A 387 30.45 6.73 10.85
C ILE A 387 31.72 5.88 10.94
N ALA A 388 32.86 6.49 10.61
CA ALA A 388 34.16 5.95 10.96
C ALA A 388 34.19 5.80 12.48
N MET A 389 34.08 4.56 12.96
CA MET A 389 34.38 4.23 14.34
C MET A 389 35.90 4.14 14.41
N ASP A 390 36.47 5.27 14.81
CA ASP A 390 37.84 5.46 15.24
C ASP A 390 38.10 4.50 16.40
N TRP A 391 38.78 3.39 16.11
CA TRP A 391 39.32 2.50 17.13
C TRP A 391 40.69 3.05 17.50
N ASP A 392 40.73 3.87 18.54
CA ASP A 392 41.97 4.25 19.24
C ASP A 392 42.69 2.97 19.70
N GLU A 393 43.75 2.62 18.98
CA GLU A 393 44.77 1.67 19.42
C GLU A 393 45.64 2.35 20.47
N ASP A 394 45.44 1.94 21.72
CA ASP A 394 46.31 2.23 22.85
C ASP A 394 47.59 1.36 22.73
N GLU A 395 48.54 1.79 21.89
CA GLU A 395 49.92 1.30 21.90
C GLU A 395 50.84 2.30 22.61
N GLY A 396 51.19 1.97 23.86
CA GLY A 396 52.36 2.55 24.51
C GLY A 396 53.64 1.91 23.98
N ALA A 397 54.57 2.72 23.47
CA ALA A 397 56.01 2.66 23.77
C ALA A 397 56.83 3.58 22.84
N ASN A 398 57.15 4.76 23.35
CA ASN A 398 58.53 5.23 23.51
C ASN A 398 59.56 4.83 22.41
N ARG A 399 59.90 5.78 21.53
CA ARG A 399 61.32 6.17 21.32
C ARG A 399 61.48 7.40 20.42
N ASP A 400 62.31 8.29 20.93
CA ASP A 400 62.86 9.48 20.31
C ASP A 400 63.53 9.22 18.97
N ALA A 401 63.24 10.08 17.98
CA ALA A 401 64.22 10.46 16.97
C ALA A 401 63.88 11.83 16.37
N LYS A 402 64.67 12.83 16.77
CA LYS A 402 64.90 14.10 16.09
C LYS A 402 65.11 13.91 14.58
N GLY A 403 64.48 14.76 13.78
CA GLY A 403 64.82 14.92 12.37
C GLY A 403 64.03 16.04 11.71
N ALA A 404 64.52 17.28 11.88
CA ALA A 404 64.06 18.43 11.10
C ALA A 404 64.48 18.30 9.62
N LEU A 405 63.63 18.72 8.69
CA LEU A 405 63.89 19.79 7.70
C LEU A 405 63.01 19.70 6.43
N SER A 406 62.58 20.89 6.00
CA SER A 406 62.15 21.34 4.66
C SER A 406 60.90 20.68 4.06
N ALA A 407 59.77 21.39 3.92
CA ALA A 407 59.52 22.52 3.02
C ALA A 407 59.81 22.21 1.54
N ARG A 408 58.77 21.88 0.76
CA ARG A 408 58.68 22.33 -0.64
C ARG A 408 57.24 22.48 -1.08
N ALA A 409 56.97 23.70 -1.54
CA ALA A 409 55.72 24.20 -2.05
C ALA A 409 55.44 23.71 -3.48
N GLU A 410 54.14 23.75 -3.81
CA GLU A 410 53.51 24.09 -5.08
C GLU A 410 54.18 23.70 -6.42
N GLU A 411 53.43 22.97 -7.25
CA GLU A 411 53.22 23.42 -8.64
C GLU A 411 51.89 22.90 -9.21
N ARG A 412 51.01 23.85 -9.57
CA ARG A 412 49.83 23.69 -10.43
C ARG A 412 50.29 23.62 -11.89
N VAL A 413 49.67 22.77 -12.73
CA VAL A 413 49.18 23.10 -14.11
C VAL A 413 48.16 22.00 -14.52
N ASN A 414 46.85 22.27 -14.57
CA ASN A 414 46.06 22.68 -15.74
C ASN A 414 46.10 21.75 -16.99
N SER A 415 45.03 20.97 -17.20
CA SER A 415 44.44 20.72 -18.54
C SER A 415 42.95 20.39 -18.32
N LEU A 416 41.93 21.21 -18.65
CA LEU A 416 41.48 21.80 -19.92
C LEU A 416 41.00 20.79 -20.98
N GLY A 417 39.75 20.37 -20.83
CA GLY A 417 38.78 20.07 -21.90
C GLY A 417 37.38 20.28 -21.30
N LYS A 418 36.57 21.30 -21.62
CA LYS A 418 36.14 21.82 -22.93
C LYS A 418 35.68 20.66 -23.81
N GLY A 419 34.41 20.42 -24.09
CA GLY A 419 33.16 21.12 -23.82
C GLY A 419 32.15 20.64 -24.85
N SER A 420 30.88 20.51 -24.47
CA SER A 420 29.77 20.48 -25.43
C SER A 420 28.45 20.70 -24.71
N ARG A 421 28.05 21.97 -24.68
CA ARG A 421 26.65 22.42 -24.63
C ARG A 421 26.08 22.31 -26.04
N ALA A 422 24.90 21.69 -26.15
CA ALA A 422 23.87 21.93 -27.15
C ALA A 422 22.55 21.68 -26.39
N ALA A 423 21.62 22.59 -26.13
CA ALA A 423 21.06 23.69 -26.92
C ALA A 423 20.43 23.22 -28.23
N SER A 424 19.14 22.89 -28.20
CA SER A 424 18.18 23.24 -29.26
C SER A 424 16.74 22.91 -28.85
N GLN A 425 15.89 23.95 -28.88
CA GLN A 425 14.48 23.95 -29.34
C GLN A 425 13.49 23.02 -28.63
N ALA A 426 12.49 23.49 -27.88
CA ALA A 426 11.56 24.62 -28.11
C ALA A 426 10.90 24.59 -29.50
N ASP A 427 9.75 23.91 -29.55
CA ASP A 427 8.60 24.21 -30.43
C ASP A 427 7.35 23.67 -29.70
N SER A 428 6.49 24.55 -29.19
CA SER A 428 5.31 25.12 -29.86
C SER A 428 4.10 24.15 -29.77
N SER A 429 3.22 24.33 -28.79
CA SER A 429 2.00 25.14 -28.90
C SER A 429 0.78 24.36 -29.43
N THR A 430 -0.01 23.81 -28.51
CA THR A 430 -1.46 23.66 -28.68
C THR A 430 -2.15 24.11 -27.39
N ALA A 431 -2.03 25.41 -27.12
CA ALA A 431 -2.97 26.12 -26.25
C ALA A 431 -4.19 26.45 -27.11
N THR A 432 -5.22 25.60 -27.06
CA THR A 432 -6.55 25.97 -27.56
C THR A 432 -7.14 26.97 -26.58
N ASP A 433 -6.99 28.23 -26.97
CA ASP A 433 -7.76 29.40 -26.58
C ASP A 433 -9.26 29.06 -26.51
N ARG A 434 -9.80 28.97 -25.29
CA ARG A 434 -11.24 29.03 -25.04
C ARG A 434 -11.52 30.42 -24.48
N SER A 435 -11.80 31.30 -25.41
CA SER A 435 -12.34 32.63 -25.20
C SER A 435 -13.81 32.49 -24.78
N ASP A 436 -14.07 32.43 -23.46
CA ASP A 436 -15.41 32.52 -22.91
C ASP A 436 -15.88 33.99 -22.96
N ALA A 437 -16.35 34.42 -24.13
CA ALA A 437 -17.19 35.60 -24.24
C ALA A 437 -18.61 35.27 -23.74
N PRO A 438 -19.21 36.05 -22.82
CA PRO A 438 -20.59 35.84 -22.41
C PRO A 438 -21.52 36.10 -23.60
N LEU A 439 -22.22 35.05 -24.03
CA LEU A 439 -23.30 35.15 -25.02
C LEU A 439 -24.34 36.18 -24.55
N PRO A 440 -24.82 37.08 -25.41
CA PRO A 440 -25.96 37.93 -25.06
C PRO A 440 -27.19 37.04 -24.80
N PRO A 441 -28.05 37.40 -23.85
CA PRO A 441 -29.24 36.63 -23.52
C PRO A 441 -30.14 36.55 -24.76
N ARG A 442 -30.29 35.33 -25.28
CA ARG A 442 -31.23 35.00 -26.34
C ARG A 442 -32.64 35.23 -25.78
N ALA A 443 -33.33 36.24 -26.30
CA ALA A 443 -34.70 36.53 -25.95
C ALA A 443 -35.61 35.45 -26.56
N ASP A 444 -35.85 34.36 -25.83
CA ASP A 444 -36.87 33.40 -26.20
C ASP A 444 -38.28 34.00 -26.00
N PRO A 445 -39.24 33.64 -26.88
CA PRO A 445 -40.53 34.31 -26.96
C PRO A 445 -41.36 34.12 -25.70
N ALA A 446 -42.02 35.22 -25.34
CA ALA A 446 -42.97 35.41 -24.26
C ALA A 446 -43.63 34.12 -23.70
N GLY A 447 -43.34 33.82 -22.42
CA GLY A 447 -44.08 32.82 -21.65
C GLY A 447 -45.60 33.04 -21.73
N ARG A 448 -46.34 31.93 -21.84
CA ARG A 448 -47.79 31.87 -22.04
C ARG A 448 -48.52 32.70 -20.96
N VAL A 449 -49.17 33.78 -21.38
CA VAL A 449 -50.05 34.60 -20.52
C VAL A 449 -51.38 33.87 -20.37
N VAL A 450 -51.75 33.50 -19.15
CA VAL A 450 -53.04 32.92 -18.85
C VAL A 450 -53.94 34.02 -18.30
N ARG A 451 -55.11 34.20 -18.92
CA ARG A 451 -56.11 35.20 -18.53
C ARG A 451 -57.37 34.47 -18.04
N PRO A 452 -57.41 34.01 -16.78
CA PRO A 452 -58.65 33.48 -16.24
C PRO A 452 -59.65 34.64 -16.05
N HIS A 453 -60.87 34.47 -16.55
CA HIS A 453 -62.00 35.36 -16.28
C HIS A 453 -62.79 34.77 -15.12
N GLY A 454 -62.99 35.56 -14.07
CA GLY A 454 -63.80 35.18 -12.92
C GLY A 454 -64.77 36.31 -12.61
N GLN A 455 -66.06 35.98 -12.54
CA GLN A 455 -67.09 36.87 -12.02
C GLN A 455 -67.25 36.59 -10.52
N GLN A 456 -66.83 37.53 -9.68
CA GLN A 456 -66.95 37.39 -8.24
C GLN A 456 -68.31 37.91 -7.72
N ARG A 457 -69.00 38.75 -8.51
CA ARG A 457 -70.41 39.17 -8.34
C ARG A 457 -71.08 39.47 -9.69
N ALA A 458 -72.41 39.34 -9.74
CA ALA A 458 -73.19 39.64 -10.94
C ALA A 458 -73.00 41.11 -11.37
N GLY A 459 -72.34 41.30 -12.52
CA GLY A 459 -72.11 42.63 -13.13
C GLY A 459 -70.69 43.18 -13.01
N GLU A 460 -69.80 42.58 -12.22
CA GLU A 460 -68.39 42.99 -12.14
C GLU A 460 -67.47 41.90 -12.68
N GLU A 461 -66.84 42.18 -13.82
CA GLU A 461 -65.88 41.28 -14.47
C GLU A 461 -64.44 41.68 -14.08
N PHE A 462 -63.70 40.74 -13.49
CA PHE A 462 -62.29 40.94 -13.14
C PHE A 462 -61.42 40.07 -14.05
N THR A 463 -60.55 40.73 -14.80
CA THR A 463 -59.49 40.06 -15.57
C THR A 463 -58.17 40.14 -14.82
N SER A 464 -57.72 39.04 -14.22
CA SER A 464 -56.36 38.95 -13.70
C SER A 464 -55.41 38.45 -14.79
N GLN A 465 -54.29 39.15 -15.00
CA GLN A 465 -53.23 38.68 -15.91
C GLN A 465 -52.08 38.10 -15.09
N GLY A 466 -51.97 36.77 -15.08
CA GLY A 466 -50.83 36.07 -14.49
C GLY A 466 -49.81 35.73 -15.57
N ARG A 467 -48.60 36.27 -15.47
CA ARG A 467 -47.46 35.85 -16.31
C ARG A 467 -46.66 34.80 -15.54
N MET A 468 -46.73 33.54 -15.98
CA MET A 468 -45.89 32.49 -15.39
C MET A 468 -44.44 32.69 -15.85
N LEU A 469 -43.54 33.00 -14.90
CA LEU A 469 -42.10 32.94 -15.13
C LEU A 469 -41.67 31.47 -15.19
N PRO A 470 -40.78 31.08 -16.12
CA PRO A 470 -40.29 29.70 -16.20
C PRO A 470 -39.59 29.33 -14.90
N ARG A 471 -40.01 28.21 -14.29
CA ARG A 471 -39.29 27.63 -13.15
C ARG A 471 -37.97 27.06 -13.67
N SER A 472 -36.85 27.65 -13.28
CA SER A 472 -35.52 27.08 -13.51
C SER A 472 -35.42 25.71 -12.84
N ASN A 473 -35.09 24.70 -13.63
CA ASN A 473 -34.72 23.33 -13.25
C ASN A 473 -35.85 22.39 -12.78
N ARG A 474 -36.70 21.98 -13.72
CA ARG A 474 -37.11 20.57 -13.79
C ARG A 474 -36.32 19.93 -14.94
N PRO A 475 -35.53 18.88 -14.71
CA PRO A 475 -34.88 18.16 -15.81
C PRO A 475 -35.98 17.66 -16.74
N THR A 476 -36.00 18.19 -17.95
CA THR A 476 -36.84 17.68 -19.02
C THR A 476 -36.23 16.33 -19.36
N VAL A 477 -36.85 15.24 -18.90
CA VAL A 477 -36.51 13.91 -19.39
C VAL A 477 -37.05 13.88 -20.81
N GLU A 478 -36.15 14.13 -21.76
CA GLU A 478 -36.41 13.93 -23.17
C GLU A 478 -36.70 12.44 -23.34
N ASN A 479 -37.96 12.11 -23.63
CA ASN A 479 -38.35 10.76 -24.00
C ASN A 479 -37.77 10.49 -25.39
N VAL A 480 -36.50 10.12 -25.43
CA VAL A 480 -35.86 9.61 -26.64
C VAL A 480 -36.53 8.28 -26.96
N PRO A 481 -37.24 8.14 -28.09
CA PRO A 481 -37.80 6.85 -28.47
C PRO A 481 -36.62 5.89 -28.65
N THR A 482 -36.56 4.85 -27.82
CA THR A 482 -35.56 3.80 -27.94
C THR A 482 -35.78 3.07 -29.26
N GLY A 483 -34.96 3.42 -30.25
CA GLY A 483 -34.95 2.75 -31.55
C GLY A 483 -34.67 1.27 -31.39
N SER A 484 -35.20 0.43 -32.28
CA SER A 484 -35.02 -1.02 -32.28
C SER A 484 -33.55 -1.46 -32.27
N GLU A 485 -32.64 -0.59 -32.72
CA GLU A 485 -31.18 -0.81 -32.67
C GLU A 485 -30.64 -0.89 -31.23
N PHE A 486 -31.17 -0.09 -30.29
CA PHE A 486 -30.71 -0.10 -28.90
C PHE A 486 -31.13 -1.38 -28.17
N ALA A 487 -32.32 -1.91 -28.50
CA ALA A 487 -32.79 -3.19 -27.98
C ALA A 487 -31.91 -4.36 -28.47
N ALA A 488 -31.53 -4.36 -29.76
CA ALA A 488 -30.64 -5.36 -30.33
C ALA A 488 -29.22 -5.29 -29.74
N GLN A 489 -28.70 -4.10 -29.46
CA GLN A 489 -27.39 -3.92 -28.82
C GLN A 489 -27.39 -4.40 -27.36
N ALA A 490 -28.45 -4.12 -26.60
CA ALA A 490 -28.59 -4.59 -25.23
C ALA A 490 -28.69 -6.13 -25.17
N GLU A 491 -29.42 -6.75 -26.09
CA GLU A 491 -29.55 -8.20 -26.18
C GLU A 491 -28.23 -8.87 -26.59
N ALA A 492 -27.47 -8.27 -27.52
CA ALA A 492 -26.14 -8.73 -27.89
C ALA A 492 -25.14 -8.67 -26.71
N VAL A 493 -25.17 -7.61 -25.88
CA VAL A 493 -24.31 -7.50 -24.69
C VAL A 493 -24.71 -8.51 -23.61
N LEU A 494 -26.01 -8.67 -23.34
CA LEU A 494 -26.53 -9.64 -22.37
C LEU A 494 -26.29 -11.10 -22.78
N SER A 495 -26.11 -11.37 -24.08
CA SER A 495 -25.78 -12.70 -24.61
C SER A 495 -24.30 -13.08 -24.50
N ARG A 496 -23.40 -12.09 -24.38
CA ARG A 496 -21.93 -12.32 -24.42
C ARG A 496 -21.30 -12.54 -23.06
N GLU A 497 -21.94 -12.11 -21.97
CA GLU A 497 -21.40 -12.26 -20.61
C GLU A 497 -22.15 -13.32 -19.81
N HIS A 498 -21.41 -14.08 -19.00
CA HIS A 498 -21.91 -15.12 -18.08
C HIS A 498 -22.67 -14.49 -16.89
N TYR A 499 -23.78 -13.82 -17.18
CA TYR A 499 -24.70 -13.35 -16.15
C TYR A 499 -25.58 -14.51 -15.67
N PRO A 500 -25.69 -14.74 -14.35
CA PRO A 500 -26.63 -15.71 -13.79
C PRO A 500 -28.06 -15.43 -14.27
N GLU A 501 -28.80 -16.49 -14.64
CA GLU A 501 -30.13 -16.39 -15.29
C GLU A 501 -31.13 -15.48 -14.54
N HIS A 502 -31.11 -15.49 -13.20
CA HIS A 502 -31.99 -14.66 -12.38
C HIS A 502 -31.74 -13.14 -12.54
N HIS A 503 -30.51 -12.71 -12.85
CA HIS A 503 -30.22 -11.30 -13.12
C HIS A 503 -30.71 -10.87 -14.51
N LYS A 504 -30.60 -11.75 -15.51
CA LYS A 504 -31.17 -11.49 -16.85
C LYS A 504 -32.68 -11.31 -16.78
N GLU A 505 -33.35 -12.14 -16.00
CA GLU A 505 -34.81 -12.07 -15.86
C GLU A 505 -35.27 -10.83 -15.08
N PHE A 506 -34.51 -10.41 -14.07
CA PHE A 506 -34.76 -9.15 -13.36
C PHE A 506 -34.65 -7.93 -14.28
N VAL A 507 -33.55 -7.83 -15.05
CA VAL A 507 -33.34 -6.74 -16.01
C VAL A 507 -34.44 -6.74 -17.08
N ARG A 508 -34.82 -7.92 -17.59
CA ARG A 508 -35.91 -8.07 -18.55
C ARG A 508 -37.23 -7.54 -17.98
N ARG A 509 -37.63 -7.94 -16.77
CA ARG A 509 -38.87 -7.45 -16.12
C ARG A 509 -38.84 -5.95 -15.86
N TYR A 510 -37.69 -5.40 -15.48
CA TYR A 510 -37.54 -3.96 -15.23
C TYR A 510 -37.83 -3.13 -16.50
N PHE A 511 -37.19 -3.47 -17.62
CA PHE A 511 -37.41 -2.75 -18.88
C PHE A 511 -38.81 -2.98 -19.47
N LEU A 512 -39.37 -4.18 -19.30
CA LEU A 512 -40.73 -4.48 -19.74
C LEU A 512 -41.76 -3.64 -18.97
N ASN A 513 -41.61 -3.51 -17.66
CA ASN A 513 -42.45 -2.63 -16.83
C ASN A 513 -42.29 -1.14 -17.18
N LEU A 514 -41.06 -0.70 -17.51
CA LEU A 514 -40.80 0.66 -17.96
C LEU A 514 -41.50 0.96 -19.30
N SER A 515 -41.46 0.00 -20.23
CA SER A 515 -42.06 0.15 -21.57
C SER A 515 -43.59 0.16 -21.54
N GLN A 516 -44.21 -0.53 -20.57
CA GLN A 516 -45.66 -0.56 -20.39
C GLN A 516 -46.20 0.64 -19.61
N GLY A 517 -45.35 1.58 -19.18
CA GLY A 517 -45.76 2.78 -18.46
C GLY A 517 -46.33 2.51 -17.07
N ALA A 518 -46.14 1.31 -16.52
CA ALA A 518 -46.62 0.95 -15.20
C ALA A 518 -45.63 1.47 -14.15
N HIS A 519 -46.02 2.52 -13.42
CA HIS A 519 -45.31 2.93 -12.21
C HIS A 519 -45.44 1.83 -11.14
N ALA A 520 -44.46 0.93 -11.09
CA ALA A 520 -44.36 -0.03 -10.01
C ALA A 520 -44.03 0.71 -8.70
N SER A 521 -45.00 0.78 -7.79
CA SER A 521 -44.70 1.01 -6.37
C SER A 521 -43.77 -0.11 -5.91
N PRO A 522 -42.64 0.18 -5.24
CA PRO A 522 -41.70 -0.85 -4.81
C PRO A 522 -42.37 -1.73 -3.76
N GLU A 523 -42.81 -2.91 -4.19
CA GLU A 523 -43.30 -3.95 -3.28
C GLU A 523 -42.11 -4.48 -2.49
N GLN A 524 -42.21 -4.32 -1.18
CA GLN A 524 -41.19 -4.66 -0.21
C GLN A 524 -40.97 -6.18 -0.22
N PRO A 525 -39.73 -6.69 -0.32
CA PRO A 525 -39.49 -8.13 -0.42
C PRO A 525 -40.00 -8.85 0.84
N PRO A 526 -40.59 -10.06 0.70
CA PRO A 526 -41.17 -10.79 1.82
C PRO A 526 -40.09 -11.10 2.85
N ALA A 527 -40.45 -10.88 4.12
CA ALA A 527 -39.62 -11.18 5.26
C ALA A 527 -39.21 -12.66 5.24
N ARG A 528 -37.91 -12.94 5.36
CA ARG A 528 -37.38 -14.29 5.55
C ARG A 528 -38.01 -14.89 6.81
N GLU A 529 -38.89 -15.86 6.63
CA GLU A 529 -39.28 -16.78 7.69
C GLU A 529 -38.06 -17.57 8.14
N ALA A 530 -37.75 -17.45 9.42
CA ALA A 530 -36.74 -18.25 10.10
C ALA A 530 -37.21 -19.71 10.16
N GLN A 531 -36.54 -20.58 9.41
CA GLN A 531 -36.63 -22.02 9.61
C GLN A 531 -36.06 -22.35 11.00
N ARG A 532 -36.94 -22.82 11.88
CA ARG A 532 -36.59 -23.67 13.02
C ARG A 532 -36.48 -25.11 12.50
N GLU A 533 -35.28 -25.65 12.56
CA GLU A 533 -35.02 -27.04 12.95
C GLU A 533 -33.88 -27.04 13.97
#